data_AF-A0A822DZC3-F1
#
_entry.id   AF-A0A822DZC3-F1
#
_cell.length_a   1.000
_cell.length_b   1.000
_cell.length_c   1.000
_cell.angle_alpha   90.00
_cell.angle_beta   90.00
_cell.angle_gamma   90.00
#
_symmetry.space_group_name_H-M   'P 1'
#
loop_
_entity.id
_entity.type
_entity.pdbx_description
1 polymer ?
#
loop_
_entity_poly.entity_id
_entity_poly.type
_entity_poly.pdbx_seq_one_letter_code
_entity_poly.pdbx_strand_id
1 'polypeptide(L)'
;MFGLQCSHNNEKAVYLSGPKVCYRKQIVYGEAAQLQFDTLRTEYAELNTLADRKCDVAIVDEVDSMLIDDSSKIARSASSMS
;
A
#
# COMPACT_ATOMS: atom_id res chain seq x y z
N MET A 1 20.97 -12.88 13.54
CA MET A 1 20.24 -11.72 12.95
C MET A 1 18.77 -11.87 13.32
N PHE A 2 18.07 -10.80 13.69
CA PHE A 2 16.85 -10.73 14.52
C PHE A 2 15.57 -11.50 14.08
N GLY A 3 15.62 -12.45 13.15
CA GLY A 3 14.47 -13.28 12.76
C GLY A 3 13.33 -12.52 12.07
N LEU A 4 13.61 -11.30 11.59
CA LEU A 4 12.63 -10.46 10.91
C LEU A 4 12.37 -10.97 9.49
N GLN A 5 11.11 -10.93 9.07
CA GLN A 5 10.68 -11.23 7.71
C GLN A 5 10.22 -9.95 7.02
N CYS A 6 10.63 -9.82 5.77
CA CYS A 6 10.24 -8.72 4.90
C CYS A 6 9.58 -9.23 3.62
N SER A 7 8.73 -8.40 3.02
CA SER A 7 8.20 -8.61 1.66
C SER A 7 8.20 -7.29 0.89
N HIS A 8 7.99 -7.38 -0.42
CA HIS A 8 7.73 -6.23 -1.28
C HIS A 8 6.29 -6.25 -1.75
N ASN A 9 5.62 -5.10 -1.72
CA ASN A 9 4.40 -4.83 -2.43
C ASN A 9 4.78 -4.41 -3.86
N ASN A 10 4.95 -5.42 -4.73
CA ASN A 10 5.25 -5.22 -6.14
C ASN A 10 4.50 -6.24 -7.01
N GLU A 11 3.41 -6.79 -6.49
CA GLU A 11 2.59 -7.76 -7.20
C GLU A 11 2.07 -7.13 -8.49
N LYS A 12 2.58 -7.64 -9.62
CA LYS A 12 2.16 -7.23 -10.97
C LYS A 12 0.88 -7.96 -11.42
N ALA A 13 0.44 -8.95 -10.66
CA ALA A 13 -0.80 -9.65 -10.90
C ALA A 13 -1.99 -8.71 -10.64
N VAL A 14 -3.07 -8.88 -11.41
CA VAL A 14 -4.30 -8.11 -11.21
C VAL A 14 -4.84 -8.42 -9.81
N TYR A 15 -4.81 -7.44 -8.92
CA TYR A 15 -5.42 -7.55 -7.60
C TYR A 15 -6.94 -7.62 -7.75
N LEU A 16 -7.54 -8.73 -7.30
CA LEU A 16 -8.97 -8.99 -7.39
C LEU A 16 -9.68 -8.63 -6.08
N SER A 17 -9.30 -9.25 -4.97
CA SER A 17 -9.85 -8.96 -3.62
C SER A 17 -9.03 -9.66 -2.54
N GLY A 18 -9.28 -9.31 -1.28
CA GLY A 18 -8.73 -9.99 -0.12
C GLY A 18 -7.32 -9.52 0.28
N PRO A 19 -6.74 -10.13 1.31
CA PRO A 19 -5.46 -9.72 1.88
C PRO A 19 -4.28 -10.09 0.96
N LYS A 20 -3.44 -9.11 0.61
CA LYS A 20 -2.18 -9.41 -0.07
C LYS A 20 -1.23 -10.14 0.87
N VAL A 21 -0.47 -11.09 0.34
CA VAL A 21 0.43 -11.93 1.13
C VAL A 21 1.57 -11.11 1.73
N CYS A 22 2.01 -10.05 1.04
CA CYS A 22 3.09 -9.17 1.50
C CYS A 22 2.81 -8.53 2.86
N TYR A 23 1.55 -8.17 3.14
CA TYR A 23 1.14 -7.53 4.40
C TYR A 23 1.16 -8.44 5.62
N ARG A 24 1.34 -9.75 5.42
CA ARG A 24 1.54 -10.73 6.51
C ARG A 24 2.96 -10.72 7.08
N LYS A 25 3.90 -9.99 6.46
CA LYS A 25 5.29 -9.86 6.95
C LYS A 25 5.44 -8.67 7.90
N GLN A 26 6.46 -8.70 8.74
CA GLN A 26 6.70 -7.58 9.68
C GLN A 26 7.01 -6.29 8.92
N ILE A 27 7.86 -6.38 7.89
CA ILE A 27 8.31 -5.23 7.10
C ILE A 27 7.82 -5.38 5.66
N VAL A 28 7.22 -4.31 5.13
CA VAL A 28 6.76 -4.25 3.74
C VAL A 28 7.41 -3.07 3.06
N TYR A 29 8.17 -3.34 2.01
CA TYR A 29 8.72 -2.34 1.11
C TYR A 29 7.79 -2.16 -0.08
N GLY A 30 7.79 -0.98 -0.69
CA GLY A 30 6.99 -0.74 -1.88
C GLY A 30 6.97 0.72 -2.26
N GLU A 31 6.38 0.99 -3.41
CA GLU A 31 6.14 2.35 -3.88
C GLU A 31 5.04 3.01 -3.05
N ALA A 32 5.23 4.28 -2.69
CA ALA A 32 4.27 5.03 -1.89
C ALA A 32 2.85 5.01 -2.50
N ALA A 33 2.75 5.18 -3.83
CA ALA A 33 1.48 5.13 -4.55
C ALA A 33 0.75 3.79 -4.34
N GLN A 34 1.45 2.65 -4.46
CA GLN A 34 0.83 1.34 -4.28
C GLN A 34 0.32 1.14 -2.85
N LEU A 35 1.09 1.57 -1.85
CA LEU A 35 0.71 1.50 -0.44
C LEU A 35 -0.51 2.40 -0.13
N GLN A 36 -0.56 3.59 -0.72
CA GLN A 36 -1.71 4.50 -0.60
C GLN A 36 -2.97 3.91 -1.23
N PHE A 37 -2.87 3.33 -2.44
CA PHE A 37 -4.02 2.68 -3.09
C PHE A 37 -4.55 1.49 -2.31
N ASP A 38 -3.67 0.67 -1.73
CA ASP A 38 -4.10 -0.49 -0.92
C ASP A 38 -4.77 -0.06 0.40
N THR A 39 -4.35 1.08 0.95
CA THR A 39 -5.04 1.73 2.08
C THR A 39 -6.44 2.19 1.65
N LEU A 40 -6.56 2.88 0.51
CA LEU A 40 -7.85 3.31 -0.02
C LEU A 40 -8.79 2.12 -0.29
N ARG A 41 -8.28 1.02 -0.84
CA ARG A 41 -9.07 -0.21 -1.09
C ARG A 41 -9.56 -0.85 0.21
N THR A 42 -8.75 -0.85 1.25
CA THR A 42 -9.12 -1.44 2.54
C THR A 42 -10.18 -0.59 3.23
N GLU A 43 -9.99 0.73 3.27
CA GLU A 43 -10.86 1.67 3.99
C GLU A 43 -12.18 1.95 3.25
N TYR A 44 -12.16 2.06 1.92
CA TYR A 44 -13.34 2.50 1.14
C TYR A 44 -14.02 1.38 0.35
N ALA A 45 -13.31 0.31 0.00
CA ALA A 45 -13.88 -0.81 -0.74
C ALA A 45 -14.05 -2.08 0.11
N GLU A 46 -13.71 -2.02 1.41
CA GLU A 46 -13.81 -3.12 2.37
C GLU A 46 -13.15 -4.43 1.88
N LEU A 47 -12.16 -4.34 1.00
CA LEU A 47 -11.53 -5.51 0.35
C LEU A 47 -10.51 -6.22 1.25
N ASN A 48 -10.28 -5.72 2.47
CA ASN A 48 -9.26 -6.17 3.42
C ASN A 48 -7.89 -6.38 2.75
N THR A 49 -7.47 -5.46 1.86
CA THR A 49 -6.22 -5.56 1.11
C THR A 49 -5.00 -5.60 2.02
N LEU A 50 -5.04 -4.82 3.11
CA LEU A 50 -3.96 -4.71 4.10
C LEU A 50 -3.88 -5.90 5.08
N ALA A 51 -4.73 -6.93 4.96
CA ALA A 51 -4.72 -8.08 5.88
C ALA A 51 -4.85 -7.67 7.36
N ASP A 52 -5.78 -6.76 7.65
CA ASP A 52 -6.04 -6.18 8.97
C ASP A 52 -4.83 -5.44 9.59
N ARG A 53 -3.77 -5.20 8.80
CA ARG A 53 -2.58 -4.46 9.24
C ARG A 53 -2.91 -2.99 9.44
N LYS A 54 -2.58 -2.47 10.62
CA LYS A 54 -2.57 -1.04 10.91
C LYS A 54 -1.30 -0.38 10.40
N CYS A 55 -1.42 0.84 9.87
CA CYS A 55 -0.26 1.64 9.51
C CYS A 55 0.29 2.34 10.75
N ASP A 56 1.12 1.64 11.53
CA ASP A 56 1.68 2.17 12.78
C ASP A 56 2.92 3.05 12.55
N VAL A 57 3.81 2.61 11.65
CA VAL A 57 5.06 3.31 11.29
C VAL A 57 5.33 3.14 9.80
N ALA A 58 5.60 4.25 9.11
CA ALA A 58 6.06 4.28 7.73
C ALA A 58 7.38 5.05 7.65
N ILE A 59 8.40 4.45 7.01
CA ILE A 59 9.67 5.09 6.71
C ILE A 59 9.68 5.35 5.21
N VAL A 60 9.79 6.62 4.83
CA VAL A 60 9.77 7.06 3.43
C VAL A 60 11.20 7.40 3.03
N ASP A 61 11.68 6.75 1.97
CA ASP A 61 12.92 7.11 1.30
C ASP A 61 12.63 8.19 0.24
N GLU A 62 13.60 9.05 -0.06
CA GLU A 62 13.47 10.15 -1.05
C GLU A 62 12.18 11.00 -0.84
N VAL A 63 11.99 11.47 0.40
CA VAL A 63 10.77 12.18 0.82
C VAL A 63 10.54 13.51 0.06
N ASP A 64 11.61 14.14 -0.40
CA ASP A 64 11.59 15.35 -1.22
C ASP A 64 10.93 15.08 -2.58
N SER A 65 11.33 14.00 -3.27
CA SER A 65 10.71 13.56 -4.52
C SER A 65 9.22 13.24 -4.33
N MET A 66 8.84 12.59 -3.23
CA MET A 66 7.43 12.23 -2.96
C MET A 66 6.55 13.46 -2.68
N LEU A 67 7.06 14.47 -1.95
CA LEU A 67 6.28 15.65 -1.55
C LEU A 67 6.29 16.77 -2.59
N ILE A 68 7.30 16.84 -3.46
CA ILE A 68 7.46 17.94 -4.40
C ILE A 68 7.04 17.50 -5.81
N ASP A 69 7.54 16.35 -6.30
CA ASP A 69 7.29 15.90 -7.68
C ASP A 69 5.96 15.12 -7.81
N ASP A 70 5.63 14.26 -6.84
CA ASP A 70 4.40 13.44 -6.86
C ASP A 70 3.21 14.04 -6.10
N SER A 71 3.34 15.23 -5.50
CA SER A 71 2.19 15.95 -4.88
C SER A 71 1.09 16.31 -5.88
N SER A 72 1.44 16.36 -7.17
CA SER A 72 0.50 16.56 -8.27
C SER A 72 -0.34 15.31 -8.59
N LYS A 73 0.11 14.12 -8.17
CA LYS A 73 -0.57 12.82 -8.37
C LYS A 73 -1.24 12.38 -7.07
N ILE A 74 -2.33 13.04 -6.71
CA ILE A 74 -3.19 12.57 -5.63
C ILE A 74 -3.75 11.20 -6.02
N ALA A 75 -3.45 10.16 -5.24
CA ALA A 75 -4.10 8.87 -5.37
C ALA A 75 -5.62 9.03 -5.13
N ARG A 76 -6.40 9.02 -6.21
CA ARG A 76 -7.85 9.15 -6.19
C ARG A 76 -8.47 7.86 -6.72
N SER A 77 -9.26 7.20 -5.89
CA SER A 77 -10.16 6.15 -6.33
C SER A 77 -11.45 6.81 -6.82
N ALA A 78 -11.78 6.66 -8.11
CA ALA A 78 -13.03 7.16 -8.68
C ALA A 78 -13.98 5.98 -8.92
N SER A 79 -15.12 5.97 -8.23
CA SER A 79 -16.21 5.03 -8.46
C SER A 79 -17.20 5.62 -9.47
N SER A 80 -17.32 5.02 -10.66
CA SER A 80 -18.50 5.25 -11.50
C SER A 80 -19.66 4.43 -10.95
N MET A 81 -20.62 5.09 -10.30
CA MET A 81 -21.93 4.49 -10.04
C MET A 81 -22.66 4.34 -11.38
N SER A 82 -22.92 3.10 -11.78
CA SER A 82 -23.89 2.74 -12.82
C SER A 82 -24.92 1.78 -12.26
#